data_AF-A0A2N2V0W8-F1
#
_entry.id   AF-A0A2N2V0W8-F1
#
_cell.length_a   1.000
_cell.length_b   1.000
_cell.length_c   1.000
_cell.angle_alpha   90.00
_cell.angle_beta   90.00
_cell.angle_gamma   90.00
#
_symmetry.space_group_name_H-M   'P 1'
#
loop_
_entity.id
_entity.type
_entity.pdbx_description
1 polymer ?
#
loop_
_entity_poly.entity_id
_entity_poly.type
_entity_poly.pdbx_seq_one_letter_code
_entity_poly.pdbx_strand_id
1 'polypeptide(L)'
;MAYSIRQAASAEALADVQAAREEAVLAAIEQWAKAWRSKDVAGYLAAYGEGFQPANGISRDDWARLRQQRIADKRAIQLELRDIEIQAEVADRVRVNFVQDYRADQFVEMGSAKSLLLALEKDGWRIVAEESTRR
;
A
#
# COMPACT_ATOMS: atom_id res chain seq x y z
N MET A 1 -43.80 -10.96 -16.45
CA MET A 1 -42.59 -11.39 -15.71
C MET A 1 -41.37 -10.71 -16.32
N ALA A 2 -40.82 -9.68 -15.68
CA ALA A 2 -39.67 -8.91 -16.21
C ALA A 2 -38.67 -8.52 -15.09
N TYR A 3 -38.36 -9.46 -14.20
CA TYR A 3 -37.46 -9.23 -13.06
C TYR A 3 -36.02 -9.76 -13.27
N SER A 4 -35.74 -10.56 -14.31
CA SER A 4 -34.47 -11.31 -14.38
C SER A 4 -33.29 -10.59 -15.04
N ILE A 5 -33.50 -9.50 -15.78
CA ILE A 5 -32.40 -8.79 -16.49
C ILE A 5 -31.78 -7.68 -15.62
N ARG A 6 -32.58 -7.02 -14.76
CA ARG A 6 -32.08 -5.91 -13.92
C ARG A 6 -31.14 -6.36 -12.82
N GLN A 7 -31.28 -7.59 -12.31
CA GLN A 7 -30.47 -8.10 -11.19
C GLN A 7 -29.08 -8.60 -11.65
N ALA A 8 -28.99 -9.16 -12.86
CA ALA A 8 -27.71 -9.56 -13.47
C ALA A 8 -26.83 -8.35 -13.81
N ALA A 9 -27.41 -7.34 -14.46
CA ALA A 9 -26.70 -6.11 -14.84
C ALA A 9 -26.17 -5.33 -13.61
N SER A 10 -26.86 -5.40 -12.46
CA SER A 10 -26.37 -4.79 -11.23
C SER A 10 -25.21 -5.55 -10.58
N ALA A 11 -25.17 -6.88 -10.71
CA ALA A 11 -24.09 -7.69 -10.15
C ALA A 11 -22.80 -7.57 -10.98
N GLU A 12 -22.93 -7.54 -12.30
CA GLU A 12 -21.81 -7.33 -13.23
C GLU A 12 -21.19 -5.94 -13.05
N ALA A 13 -22.01 -4.89 -12.96
CA ALA A 13 -21.52 -3.53 -12.71
C ALA A 13 -20.79 -3.40 -11.35
N LEU A 14 -21.25 -4.10 -10.30
CA LEU A 14 -20.56 -4.12 -9.01
C LEU A 14 -19.22 -4.85 -9.07
N ALA A 15 -19.15 -5.95 -9.83
CA ALA A 15 -17.90 -6.69 -10.04
C ALA A 15 -16.87 -5.85 -10.82
N ASP A 16 -17.29 -5.14 -11.85
CA ASP A 16 -16.42 -4.25 -12.63
C ASP A 16 -15.86 -3.11 -11.79
N VAL A 17 -16.71 -2.49 -10.94
CA VAL A 17 -16.28 -1.44 -10.01
C VAL A 17 -15.26 -1.98 -9.01
N GLN A 18 -15.47 -3.19 -8.49
CA GLN A 18 -14.55 -3.81 -7.55
C GLN A 18 -13.20 -4.16 -8.22
N ALA A 19 -13.22 -4.69 -9.44
CA ALA A 19 -12.01 -5.00 -10.19
C ALA A 19 -11.19 -3.74 -10.50
N ALA A 20 -11.85 -2.67 -10.97
CA ALA A 20 -11.19 -1.40 -11.24
C ALA A 20 -10.60 -0.78 -9.97
N ARG A 21 -11.29 -0.95 -8.83
CA ARG A 21 -10.79 -0.53 -7.51
C ARG A 21 -9.53 -1.30 -7.12
N GLU A 22 -9.55 -2.62 -7.22
CA GLU A 22 -8.39 -3.47 -6.91
C GLU A 22 -7.18 -3.12 -7.78
N GLU A 23 -7.38 -2.91 -9.08
CA GLU A 23 -6.33 -2.47 -10.00
C GLU A 23 -5.72 -1.12 -9.57
N ALA A 24 -6.55 -0.14 -9.20
CA ALA A 24 -6.06 1.16 -8.72
C ALA A 24 -5.26 1.05 -7.41
N VAL A 25 -5.65 0.14 -6.51
CA VAL A 25 -4.94 -0.13 -5.25
C VAL A 25 -3.59 -0.80 -5.53
N LEU A 26 -3.56 -1.81 -6.41
CA LEU A 26 -2.32 -2.46 -6.83
C LEU A 26 -1.36 -1.47 -7.48
N ALA A 27 -1.86 -0.60 -8.35
CA ALA A 27 -1.08 0.45 -8.99
C ALA A 27 -0.47 1.41 -7.97
N ALA A 28 -1.20 1.80 -6.93
CA ALA A 28 -0.68 2.66 -5.86
C ALA A 28 0.44 1.97 -5.06
N ILE A 29 0.27 0.68 -4.74
CA ILE A 29 1.27 -0.09 -4.00
C ILE A 29 2.53 -0.32 -4.83
N GLU A 30 2.39 -0.64 -6.11
CA GLU A 30 3.55 -0.80 -6.99
C GLU A 30 4.28 0.53 -7.22
N GLN A 31 3.56 1.66 -7.32
CA GLN A 31 4.19 2.99 -7.36
C GLN A 31 5.00 3.28 -6.10
N TRP A 32 4.44 2.99 -4.91
CA TRP A 32 5.14 3.09 -3.64
C TRP A 32 6.39 2.20 -3.60
N ALA A 33 6.26 0.94 -4.03
CA ALA A 33 7.37 -0.01 -4.06
C ALA A 33 8.47 0.43 -5.04
N LYS A 34 8.09 0.94 -6.21
CA LYS A 34 9.00 1.50 -7.21
C LYS A 34 9.73 2.73 -6.67
N ALA A 35 9.04 3.65 -6.01
CA ALA A 35 9.66 4.80 -5.38
C ALA A 35 10.69 4.36 -4.33
N TRP A 36 10.36 3.35 -3.52
CA TRP A 36 11.30 2.79 -2.55
C TRP A 36 12.53 2.13 -3.21
N ARG A 37 12.34 1.26 -4.21
CA ARG A 37 13.45 0.61 -4.96
C ARG A 37 14.39 1.62 -5.60
N SER A 38 13.83 2.70 -6.16
CA SER A 38 14.58 3.76 -6.82
C SER A 38 15.16 4.80 -5.86
N LYS A 39 14.92 4.65 -4.54
CA LYS A 39 15.26 5.63 -3.51
C LYS A 39 14.67 7.02 -3.77
N ASP A 40 13.55 7.11 -4.48
CA ASP A 40 12.78 8.33 -4.62
C ASP A 40 12.07 8.62 -3.30
N VAL A 41 12.73 9.37 -2.42
CA VAL A 41 12.21 9.72 -1.10
C VAL A 41 10.93 10.55 -1.21
N ALA A 42 10.85 11.45 -2.19
CA ALA A 42 9.69 12.30 -2.36
C ALA A 42 8.46 11.48 -2.79
N GLY A 43 8.62 10.63 -3.81
CA GLY A 43 7.57 9.70 -4.25
C GLY A 43 7.17 8.71 -3.17
N TYR A 44 8.14 8.19 -2.40
CA TYR A 44 7.87 7.27 -1.30
C TYR A 44 7.04 7.94 -0.21
N LEU A 45 7.42 9.14 0.25
CA LEU A 45 6.68 9.86 1.30
C LEU A 45 5.32 10.36 0.81
N ALA A 46 5.18 10.69 -0.48
CA ALA A 46 3.91 11.10 -1.09
C ALA A 46 2.87 9.98 -1.17
N ALA A 47 3.29 8.71 -1.07
CA ALA A 47 2.36 7.58 -0.97
C ALA A 47 1.59 7.54 0.36
N TYR A 48 2.05 8.28 1.39
CA TYR A 48 1.44 8.31 2.71
C TYR A 48 0.47 9.48 2.85
N GLY A 49 -0.76 9.16 3.25
CA GLY A 49 -1.89 10.08 3.27
C GLY A 49 -1.87 11.10 4.41
N GLU A 50 -2.78 12.06 4.39
CA GLU A 50 -2.92 13.10 5.43
C GLU A 50 -3.18 12.48 6.80
N GLY A 51 -4.02 11.45 6.85
CA GLY A 51 -4.37 10.71 8.06
C GLY A 51 -3.35 9.65 8.50
N PHE A 52 -2.14 9.63 7.93
CA PHE A 52 -1.16 8.60 8.26
C PHE A 52 -0.71 8.67 9.73
N GLN A 53 -0.88 7.55 10.44
CA GLN A 53 -0.43 7.36 11.81
C GLN A 53 0.73 6.35 11.84
N PRO A 54 1.98 6.80 12.08
CA PRO A 54 3.09 5.89 12.26
C PRO A 54 2.88 4.96 13.45
N ALA A 55 3.34 3.71 13.32
CA ALA A 55 3.41 2.79 14.45
C ALA A 55 4.33 3.33 15.57
N ASN A 56 4.14 2.83 16.79
CA ASN A 56 4.96 3.11 17.97
C ASN A 56 4.89 4.56 18.51
N GLY A 57 3.87 5.33 18.12
CA GLY A 57 3.56 6.63 18.74
C GLY A 57 4.51 7.78 18.39
N ILE A 58 5.34 7.63 17.35
CA ILE A 58 6.17 8.73 16.83
C ILE A 58 5.34 9.67 15.95
N SER A 59 5.74 10.95 15.90
CA SER A 59 5.11 11.93 15.01
C SER A 59 5.34 11.57 13.54
N ARG A 60 4.45 12.01 12.66
CA ARG A 60 4.61 11.83 11.21
C ARG A 60 5.90 12.49 10.70
N ASP A 61 6.24 13.66 11.21
CA ASP A 61 7.45 14.38 10.81
C ASP A 61 8.73 13.66 11.21
N ASP A 62 8.79 13.13 12.43
CA ASP A 62 9.95 12.38 12.90
C ASP A 62 10.08 11.03 12.16
N TRP A 63 8.95 10.37 11.90
CA TRP A 63 8.90 9.19 11.05
C TRP A 63 9.43 9.49 9.64
N ALA A 64 9.01 10.61 9.03
CA ALA A 64 9.42 10.99 7.68
C ALA A 64 10.92 11.28 7.62
N ARG A 65 11.47 12.01 8.60
CA ARG A 65 12.92 12.26 8.72
C ARG A 65 13.71 10.96 8.83
N LEU A 66 13.26 10.03 9.68
CA LEU A 66 13.91 8.74 9.86
C LEU A 66 13.89 7.91 8.58
N ARG A 67 12.76 7.88 7.86
CA ARG A 67 12.63 7.16 6.58
C ARG A 67 13.49 7.80 5.49
N GLN A 68 13.50 9.13 5.40
CA GLN A 68 14.35 9.86 4.46
C GLN A 68 15.82 9.49 4.63
N GLN A 69 16.34 9.55 5.86
CA GLN A 69 17.72 9.15 6.15
C GLN A 69 17.96 7.68 5.77
N ARG A 70 17.10 6.77 6.27
CA ARG A 70 17.26 5.33 6.03
C ARG A 70 17.22 4.94 4.55
N ILE A 71 16.44 5.63 3.73
CA ILE A 71 16.36 5.37 2.29
C ILE A 71 17.55 6.01 1.57
N ALA A 72 17.86 7.28 1.86
CA ALA A 72 18.93 8.01 1.21
C ALA A 72 20.31 7.35 1.41
N ASP A 73 20.56 6.83 2.61
CA ASP A 73 21.83 6.23 3.02
C ASP A 73 22.14 4.88 2.35
N LYS A 74 21.16 4.22 1.71
CA LYS A 74 21.39 2.92 1.06
C LYS A 74 22.09 3.09 -0.28
N ARG A 75 23.02 2.22 -0.64
CA ARG A 75 23.60 2.25 -1.99
C ARG A 75 22.60 1.75 -3.02
N ALA A 76 21.90 0.67 -2.69
CA ALA A 76 20.86 0.08 -3.53
C ALA A 76 19.77 -0.55 -2.66
N ILE A 77 18.53 -0.52 -3.14
CA ILE A 77 17.38 -1.15 -2.51
C ILE A 77 16.76 -2.14 -3.49
N GLN A 78 16.65 -3.39 -3.06
CA GLN A 78 15.83 -4.41 -3.71
C GLN A 78 14.64 -4.69 -2.81
N LEU A 79 13.46 -4.70 -3.41
CA LEU A 79 12.20 -4.93 -2.72
C LEU A 79 11.33 -5.81 -3.61
N GLU A 80 10.91 -6.95 -3.11
CA GLU A 80 9.92 -7.80 -3.76
C GLU A 80 8.69 -7.92 -2.86
N LEU A 81 7.52 -7.78 -3.46
CA LEU A 81 6.23 -7.95 -2.80
C LEU A 81 5.58 -9.20 -3.38
N ARG A 82 5.18 -10.12 -2.52
CA ARG A 82 4.59 -11.41 -2.88
C ARG A 82 3.38 -11.67 -2.00
N ASP A 83 2.55 -12.62 -2.43
CA ASP A 83 1.35 -13.03 -1.68
C ASP A 83 0.44 -11.82 -1.34
N ILE A 84 0.27 -10.90 -2.30
CA ILE A 84 -0.55 -9.69 -2.11
C ILE A 84 -2.03 -10.07 -2.04
N GLU A 85 -2.68 -9.69 -0.95
CA GLU A 85 -4.10 -9.88 -0.70
C GLU A 85 -4.75 -8.52 -0.40
N ILE A 86 -5.82 -8.20 -1.13
CA ILE A 86 -6.59 -6.95 -0.96
C ILE A 86 -7.91 -7.28 -0.29
N GLN A 87 -8.17 -6.64 0.84
CA GLN A 87 -9.39 -6.79 1.61
C GLN A 87 -10.09 -5.43 1.67
N ALA A 88 -11.28 -5.34 1.07
CA ALA A 88 -12.12 -4.15 1.21
C ALA A 88 -12.70 -4.09 2.63
N GLU A 89 -12.44 -3.01 3.38
CA GLU A 89 -13.06 -2.80 4.69
C GLU A 89 -14.38 -2.02 4.54
N VAL A 90 -14.32 -0.84 3.89
CA VAL A 90 -15.45 0.04 3.57
C VAL A 90 -15.23 0.67 2.19
N ALA A 91 -16.13 1.52 1.70
CA ALA A 91 -16.07 2.05 0.33
C ALA A 91 -14.75 2.80 0.01
N ASP A 92 -14.22 3.55 0.98
CA ASP A 92 -13.04 4.41 0.84
C ASP A 92 -11.78 3.84 1.50
N ARG A 93 -11.83 2.62 2.05
CA ARG A 93 -10.68 1.99 2.72
C ARG A 93 -10.46 0.55 2.30
N VAL A 94 -9.21 0.21 2.04
CA VAL A 94 -8.75 -1.15 1.75
C VAL A 94 -7.57 -1.50 2.63
N ARG A 95 -7.54 -2.74 3.10
CA ARG A 95 -6.36 -3.33 3.71
C ARG A 95 -5.64 -4.16 2.67
N VAL A 96 -4.33 -4.02 2.60
CA VAL A 96 -3.49 -4.84 1.74
C VAL A 96 -2.44 -5.54 2.56
N ASN A 97 -2.50 -6.86 2.54
CA ASN A 97 -1.55 -7.74 3.21
C ASN A 97 -0.59 -8.30 2.16
N PHE A 98 0.68 -8.40 2.50
CA PHE A 98 1.68 -8.98 1.60
C PHE A 98 2.91 -9.47 2.37
N VAL A 99 3.70 -10.29 1.70
CA VAL A 99 5.03 -10.69 2.13
C VAL A 99 6.05 -9.79 1.44
N GLN A 100 6.93 -9.19 2.24
CA GLN A 100 8.01 -8.32 1.81
C GLN A 100 9.35 -9.05 1.92
N ASP A 101 10.08 -9.06 0.80
CA ASP A 101 11.49 -9.42 0.75
C ASP A 101 12.30 -8.16 0.47
N TYR A 102 13.10 -7.75 1.44
CA TYR A 102 13.87 -6.51 1.42
C TYR A 102 15.37 -6.80 1.50
N ARG A 103 16.13 -6.19 0.61
CA ARG A 103 17.60 -6.22 0.64
C ARG A 103 18.15 -4.84 0.36
N ALA A 104 19.02 -4.37 1.24
CA ALA A 104 19.78 -3.14 1.03
C ALA A 104 21.18 -3.29 1.60
N ASP A 105 22.18 -3.09 0.74
CA ASP A 105 23.59 -3.27 1.08
C ASP A 105 23.86 -4.68 1.65
N GLN A 106 24.30 -4.77 2.91
CA GLN A 106 24.51 -6.05 3.61
C GLN A 106 23.29 -6.51 4.41
N PHE A 107 22.25 -5.66 4.53
CA PHE A 107 21.04 -5.97 5.27
C PHE A 107 20.06 -6.75 4.39
N VAL A 108 19.50 -7.82 4.95
CA VAL A 108 18.55 -8.71 4.28
C VAL A 108 17.45 -9.06 5.28
N GLU A 109 16.20 -8.87 4.87
CA GLU A 109 15.01 -9.26 5.59
C GLU A 109 14.07 -9.95 4.60
N MET A 110 13.94 -11.27 4.71
CA MET A 110 13.09 -12.09 3.83
C MET A 110 11.85 -12.55 4.59
N GLY A 111 10.71 -12.61 3.92
CA GLY A 111 9.48 -13.18 4.46
C GLY A 111 8.75 -12.29 5.46
N SER A 112 9.00 -10.97 5.45
CA SER A 112 8.39 -10.04 6.41
C SER A 112 6.92 -9.81 6.08
N ALA A 113 6.01 -10.20 6.97
CA ALA A 113 4.57 -10.00 6.76
C ALA A 113 4.18 -8.55 7.09
N LYS A 114 3.55 -7.89 6.12
CA LYS A 114 3.15 -6.48 6.20
C LYS A 114 1.65 -6.33 5.99
N SER A 115 1.07 -5.33 6.64
CA SER A 115 -0.28 -4.85 6.39
C SER A 115 -0.25 -3.34 6.17
N LEU A 116 -0.85 -2.88 5.07
CA LEU A 116 -1.08 -1.48 4.79
C LEU A 116 -2.57 -1.21 4.79
N LEU A 117 -3.02 -0.20 5.53
CA LEU A 117 -4.35 0.36 5.37
C LEU A 117 -4.24 1.54 4.40
N LEU A 118 -4.97 1.50 3.29
CA LEU A 118 -5.06 2.59 2.35
C LEU A 118 -6.44 3.24 2.41
N ALA A 119 -6.48 4.56 2.29
CA ALA A 119 -7.67 5.35 2.12
C ALA A 119 -7.69 6.00 0.73
N LEU A 120 -8.88 6.13 0.13
CA LEU A 120 -9.06 6.89 -1.09
C LEU A 120 -9.08 8.38 -0.77
N GLU A 121 -8.05 9.10 -1.21
CA GLU A 121 -7.98 10.55 -1.12
C GLU A 121 -8.25 11.19 -2.50
N LYS A 122 -8.34 12.53 -2.55
CA LYS A 122 -8.59 13.31 -3.78
C LYS A 122 -7.70 12.94 -4.96
N ASP A 123 -6.46 12.56 -4.70
CA ASP A 123 -5.42 12.29 -5.70
C ASP A 123 -5.05 10.79 -5.78
N GLY A 124 -5.94 9.92 -5.28
CA GLY A 124 -5.82 8.45 -5.35
C GLY A 124 -5.63 7.77 -3.99
N TRP A 125 -5.32 6.48 -4.03
CA TRP A 125 -5.10 5.68 -2.83
C TRP A 125 -3.81 6.10 -2.10
N ARG A 126 -3.92 6.25 -0.77
CA ARG A 126 -2.82 6.66 0.11
C ARG A 126 -2.75 5.79 1.35
N ILE A 127 -1.53 5.50 1.80
CA ILE A 127 -1.28 4.69 3.00
C ILE A 127 -1.59 5.53 4.23
N VAL A 128 -2.51 5.07 5.07
CA VAL A 128 -2.93 5.72 6.31
C VAL A 128 -2.53 4.93 7.57
N ALA A 129 -2.17 3.65 7.43
CA ALA A 129 -1.49 2.90 8.47
C ALA A 129 -0.53 1.86 7.87
N GLU A 130 0.58 1.59 8.55
CA GLU A 130 1.54 0.54 8.21
C GLU A 130 1.83 -0.30 9.46
N GLU A 131 1.65 -1.61 9.33
CA GLU A 131 1.91 -2.58 10.40
C GLU A 131 2.84 -3.68 9.91
N SER A 132 3.69 -4.17 10.81
CA SER A 132 4.58 -5.30 10.56
C SER A 132 4.23 -6.40 11.56
N THR A 133 3.78 -7.54 11.06
CA THR A 133 3.47 -8.68 11.90
C THR A 133 4.75 -9.47 12.12
N ARG A 134 5.30 -9.42 13.33
CA ARG A 134 6.33 -10.39 13.73
C ARG A 134 5.64 -11.75 13.91
N ARG A 135 6.11 -12.78 13.21
CA ARG A 135 5.87 -14.16 13.63
C ARG A 135 6.85 -14.53 14.75
#